data_AF-A0A1V5S3Q3-F1
#
_entry.id   AF-A0A1V5S3Q3-F1
#
_cell.length_a   1.000
_cell.length_b   1.000
_cell.length_c   1.000
_cell.angle_alpha   90.00
_cell.angle_beta   90.00
_cell.angle_gamma   90.00
#
_symmetry.space_group_name_H-M   'P 1'
#
loop_
_entity.id
_entity.type
_entity.pdbx_description
1 polymer ?
#
loop_
_entity_poly.entity_id
_entity_poly.type
_entity_poly.pdbx_seq_one_letter_code
_entity_poly.pdbx_strand_id
1 'polypeptide(L)'
;MNGKERMTKMLKHEAIDRIPVYEHFWSDTLTSWQGKGHIDSESLDNHFDFDVRECRAFNLTADLDFKLKTAGEDSDTITYISRRQRRYLAAPQAPRCHTGTYLL
;
A
#
# COMPACT_ATOMS: atom_id res chain seq x y z
N MET A 1 -2.09 23.84 -13.37
CA MET A 1 -1.60 22.46 -13.22
C MET A 1 -2.19 21.91 -11.93
N ASN A 2 -2.68 20.67 -11.89
CA ASN A 2 -3.07 20.06 -10.60
C ASN A 2 -1.84 19.49 -9.87
N GLY A 3 -1.97 19.18 -8.58
CA GLY A 3 -0.83 18.73 -7.78
C GLY A 3 -0.17 17.44 -8.28
N LYS A 4 -0.97 16.50 -8.81
CA LYS A 4 -0.45 15.27 -9.41
C LYS A 4 0.40 15.53 -10.65
N GLU A 5 -0.10 16.38 -11.56
CA GLU A 5 0.64 16.80 -12.76
C GLU A 5 1.94 17.50 -12.38
N ARG A 6 1.89 18.40 -11.40
CA ARG A 6 3.04 19.16 -10.91
C ARG A 6 4.12 18.25 -10.32
N MET A 7 3.74 17.36 -9.41
CA MET A 7 4.63 16.34 -8.86
C MET A 7 5.24 15.46 -9.95
N THR A 8 4.43 15.02 -10.90
CA THR A 8 4.89 14.17 -12.01
C THR A 8 5.93 14.89 -12.87
N LYS A 9 5.71 16.17 -13.19
CA LYS A 9 6.66 16.99 -13.96
C LYS A 9 7.93 17.30 -13.19
N MET A 10 7.82 17.64 -11.90
CA MET A 10 8.99 17.88 -11.05
C MET A 10 9.91 16.65 -11.02
N LEU A 11 9.34 15.44 -10.82
CA LEU A 11 10.11 14.20 -10.80
C LEU A 11 10.78 13.86 -12.14
N LYS A 12 10.29 14.43 -13.24
CA LYS A 12 10.86 14.30 -14.59
C LYS A 12 11.80 15.45 -14.97
N HIS A 13 12.03 16.40 -14.06
CA HIS A 13 12.79 17.63 -14.31
C HIS A 13 12.22 18.46 -15.49
N GLU A 14 10.89 18.46 -15.63
CA GLU A 14 10.18 19.31 -16.59
C GLU A 14 9.78 20.65 -15.97
N ALA A 15 9.37 21.62 -16.80
CA ALA A 15 8.88 22.90 -16.33
C ALA A 15 7.59 22.77 -15.50
N ILE A 16 7.58 23.42 -14.33
CA ILE A 16 6.47 23.45 -13.36
C ILE A 16 6.04 24.90 -13.10
N ASP A 17 4.79 25.10 -12.67
CA ASP A 17 4.21 26.41 -12.36
C ASP A 17 4.57 26.92 -10.95
N ARG A 18 4.78 26.03 -9.98
CA ARG A 18 5.37 26.30 -8.66
C ARG A 18 6.03 25.04 -8.09
N ILE A 19 6.81 25.18 -7.02
CA ILE A 19 7.36 24.03 -6.28
C ILE A 19 6.20 23.29 -5.58
N PRO A 20 6.06 21.97 -5.75
CA PRO A 20 5.08 21.18 -5.01
C PRO A 20 5.32 21.20 -3.49
N VAL A 21 4.24 21.21 -2.72
CA VAL A 21 4.30 21.26 -1.25
C VAL A 21 3.57 20.05 -0.65
N TYR A 22 4.20 19.49 0.38
CA TYR A 22 3.68 18.46 1.26
C TYR A 22 4.07 18.81 2.69
N GLU A 23 3.16 18.59 3.64
CA GLU A 23 3.43 18.71 5.07
C GLU A 23 2.70 17.59 5.82
N HIS A 24 3.34 17.06 6.86
CA HIS A 24 2.78 16.03 7.73
C HIS A 24 2.27 16.68 9.03
N PHE A 25 0.95 16.82 9.14
CA PHE A 25 0.32 17.46 10.29
C PHE A 25 0.14 16.52 11.47
N TRP A 26 0.34 17.07 12.65
CA TRP A 26 0.06 16.40 13.90
C TRP A 26 -1.44 16.44 14.18
N SER A 27 -2.04 15.31 14.52
CA SER A 27 -3.47 15.20 14.82
C SER A 27 -3.92 16.15 15.95
N ASP A 28 -3.05 16.39 16.93
CA ASP A 28 -3.33 17.25 18.06
C ASP A 28 -3.40 18.72 17.64
N THR A 29 -2.58 19.13 16.67
CA THR A 29 -2.62 20.48 16.08
C THR A 29 -3.94 20.71 15.36
N LEU A 30 -4.34 19.76 14.51
CA LEU A 30 -5.64 19.83 13.81
C LEU A 30 -6.80 19.91 14.82
N THR A 31 -6.78 19.06 15.84
CA THR A 31 -7.81 19.03 16.89
C THR A 31 -7.88 20.37 17.63
N SER A 32 -6.72 20.95 18.00
CA SER A 32 -6.68 22.25 18.67
C SER A 32 -7.19 23.39 17.78
N TRP A 33 -6.84 23.39 16.50
CA TRP A 33 -7.28 24.41 15.54
C TRP A 33 -8.77 24.34 15.26
N GLN A 34 -9.33 23.14 15.12
CA GLN A 34 -10.77 22.93 14.98
C GLN A 34 -11.53 23.37 16.23
N GLY A 35 -11.04 23.03 17.43
CA GLY A 35 -11.65 23.45 18.69
C GLY A 35 -11.65 24.97 18.92
N LYS A 36 -10.73 25.70 18.26
CA LYS A 36 -10.65 27.16 18.29
C LYS A 36 -11.35 27.85 17.10
N GLY A 37 -11.91 27.08 16.18
CA GLY A 37 -12.57 27.61 14.97
C GLY A 37 -11.60 28.24 13.96
N HIS A 38 -10.33 27.83 13.94
CA HIS A 38 -9.36 28.30 12.93
C HIS A 38 -9.48 27.55 11.61
N ILE A 39 -9.95 26.31 11.65
CA ILE A 39 -10.10 25.42 10.49
C ILE A 39 -11.42 24.67 10.64
N ASP A 40 -12.12 24.50 9.53
CA ASP A 40 -13.36 23.75 9.43
C ASP A 40 -13.10 22.22 9.41
N SER A 41 -14.12 21.42 9.15
CA SER A 41 -14.02 19.95 9.06
C SER A 41 -13.39 19.44 7.74
N GLU A 42 -12.88 20.34 6.90
CA GLU A 42 -12.22 19.96 5.64
C GLU A 42 -10.83 19.35 5.87
N SER A 43 -10.30 18.69 4.84
CA SER A 43 -8.95 18.13 4.89
C SER A 43 -7.90 19.23 4.74
N LEU A 44 -6.82 19.16 5.52
CA LEU A 44 -5.76 20.18 5.51
C LEU A 44 -5.07 20.31 4.14
N ASP A 45 -4.99 19.22 3.39
CA ASP A 45 -4.51 19.22 2.01
C ASP A 45 -5.36 20.06 1.06
N ASN A 46 -6.67 20.13 1.29
CA ASN A 46 -7.54 21.02 0.52
C ASN A 46 -7.46 22.45 1.06
N HIS A 47 -7.49 22.61 2.38
CA HIS A 47 -7.44 23.92 3.04
C HIS A 47 -6.21 24.74 2.62
N PHE A 48 -5.05 24.10 2.52
CA PHE A 48 -3.78 24.73 2.17
C PHE A 48 -3.32 24.49 0.72
N ASP A 49 -4.11 23.80 -0.11
CA ASP A 49 -3.79 23.48 -1.51
C ASP A 49 -2.46 22.71 -1.68
N PHE A 50 -2.28 21.64 -0.90
CA PHE A 50 -1.10 20.77 -0.99
C PHE A 50 -1.16 19.83 -2.19
N ASP A 51 0.03 19.50 -2.68
CA ASP A 51 0.21 18.69 -3.89
C ASP A 51 0.20 17.19 -3.63
N VAL A 52 0.44 16.80 -2.38
CA VAL A 52 0.50 15.41 -1.93
C VAL A 52 -0.39 15.23 -0.71
N ARG A 53 -1.20 14.19 -0.75
CA ARG A 53 -1.95 13.70 0.41
C ARG A 53 -1.23 12.50 1.00
N GLU A 54 -1.17 12.47 2.32
CA GLU A 54 -0.66 11.29 3.01
C GLU A 54 -1.61 10.11 2.79
N CYS A 55 -1.04 8.99 2.34
CA CYS A 55 -1.68 7.69 2.44
C CYS A 55 -1.04 7.00 3.63
N ARG A 56 -1.85 6.66 4.63
CA ARG A 56 -1.43 6.03 5.90
C ARG A 56 -0.41 4.91 5.66
N ALA A 57 0.34 4.58 6.72
CA ALA A 57 1.25 3.44 6.71
C ALA A 57 0.54 2.15 6.23
N PHE A 58 1.34 1.24 5.67
CA PHE A 58 0.86 -0.07 5.26
C PHE A 58 0.07 -0.73 6.39
N ASN A 59 -1.02 -1.42 6.06
CA ASN A 59 -1.66 -2.31 7.01
C ASN A 59 -0.70 -3.49 7.26
N LEU A 60 0.05 -3.41 8.35
CA LEU A 60 1.03 -4.41 8.77
C LEU A 60 0.43 -5.47 9.72
N THR A 61 -0.90 -5.45 9.94
CA THR A 61 -1.57 -6.45 10.76
C THR A 61 -1.57 -7.81 10.05
N ALA A 62 -1.11 -8.85 10.74
CA ALA A 62 -1.11 -10.21 10.22
C ALA A 62 -2.54 -10.76 10.12
N ASP A 63 -2.89 -11.32 8.97
CA ASP A 63 -4.09 -12.12 8.76
C ASP A 63 -3.74 -13.59 9.00
N LEU A 64 -4.01 -14.08 10.21
CA LEU A 64 -3.68 -15.44 10.62
C LEU A 64 -4.61 -16.49 10.00
N ASP A 65 -5.78 -16.07 9.50
CA ASP A 65 -6.75 -16.95 8.87
C ASP A 65 -6.54 -17.05 7.34
N PHE A 66 -5.51 -16.39 6.81
CA PHE A 66 -5.24 -16.39 5.39
C PHE A 66 -4.85 -17.79 4.89
N LYS A 67 -5.67 -18.34 3.98
CA LYS A 67 -5.39 -19.59 3.29
C LYS A 67 -4.75 -19.30 1.94
N LEU A 68 -3.60 -19.92 1.66
CA LEU A 68 -2.90 -19.82 0.38
C LEU A 68 -3.83 -20.26 -0.76
N LYS A 69 -3.85 -19.49 -1.85
CA LYS A 69 -4.61 -19.80 -3.06
C LYS A 69 -3.65 -20.05 -4.21
N THR A 70 -3.78 -21.17 -4.90
CA THR A 70 -2.96 -21.49 -6.08
C THR A 70 -3.30 -20.53 -7.23
N ALA A 71 -2.27 -19.92 -7.81
CA ALA A 71 -2.35 -19.05 -8.98
C ALA A 71 -1.99 -19.79 -10.27
N GLY A 72 -1.10 -20.78 -10.18
CA GLY A 72 -0.62 -21.60 -11.29
C GLY A 72 0.30 -22.71 -10.81
N GLU A 73 0.45 -23.75 -11.61
CA GLU A 73 1.31 -24.89 -11.36
C GLU A 73 1.98 -25.30 -12.68
N ASP A 74 3.29 -25.57 -12.62
CA ASP A 74 4.07 -26.18 -13.69
C ASP A 74 4.77 -27.45 -13.18
N SER A 75 5.64 -28.06 -14.00
CA SER A 75 6.26 -29.34 -13.68
C SER A 75 7.10 -29.31 -12.41
N ASP A 76 7.61 -28.14 -12.04
CA ASP A 76 8.64 -28.01 -11.00
C ASP A 76 8.14 -27.18 -9.81
N THR A 77 7.13 -26.32 -10.02
CA THR A 77 6.74 -25.30 -9.05
C THR A 77 5.23 -25.06 -8.96
N ILE A 78 4.79 -24.69 -7.76
CA ILE A 78 3.44 -24.18 -7.52
C ILE A 78 3.57 -22.71 -7.13
N THR A 79 2.80 -21.86 -7.82
CA THR A 79 2.71 -20.43 -7.54
C THR A 79 1.49 -20.16 -6.68
N TYR A 80 1.69 -19.56 -5.51
CA TYR A 80 0.61 -19.11 -4.65
C TYR A 80 0.39 -17.61 -4.76
N ILE A 81 -0.89 -17.21 -4.71
CA ILE A 81 -1.28 -15.83 -4.43
C ILE A 81 -0.99 -15.59 -2.95
N SER A 82 0.12 -14.90 -2.69
CA SER A 82 0.36 -14.32 -1.37
C SER A 82 -0.43 -13.02 -1.23
N ARG A 83 -0.95 -12.74 -0.04
CA ARG A 83 -1.77 -11.54 0.23
C ARG A 83 -1.00 -10.21 0.11
N ARG A 84 0.30 -10.25 -0.16
CA ARG A 84 1.14 -9.07 -0.37
C ARG A 84 1.10 -8.71 -1.86
N GLN A 85 0.57 -7.53 -2.19
CA GLN A 85 0.57 -6.97 -3.55
C GLN A 85 1.89 -7.29 -4.27
N ARG A 86 1.80 -8.14 -5.31
CA ARG A 86 2.87 -8.51 -6.26
C ARG A 86 4.17 -9.07 -5.68
N ARG A 87 4.14 -10.21 -4.97
CA ARG A 87 5.31 -11.10 -4.94
C ARG A 87 4.90 -12.57 -5.09
N TYR A 88 5.29 -13.15 -6.22
CA TYR A 88 5.21 -14.57 -6.51
C TYR A 88 6.24 -15.30 -5.63
N LEU A 89 5.79 -16.21 -4.79
CA LEU A 89 6.65 -17.16 -4.09
C LEU A 89 6.56 -18.48 -4.84
N ALA A 90 7.63 -18.86 -5.53
CA ALA A 90 7.78 -20.22 -6.03
C ALA A 90 8.18 -21.11 -4.85
N ALA A 91 7.33 -22.07 -4.50
CA ALA A 91 7.70 -23.14 -3.58
C ALA A 91 8.02 -24.40 -4.40
N PRO A 92 9.16 -25.08 -4.15
CA PRO A 92 9.42 -26.39 -4.76
C PRO A 92 8.35 -27.38 -4.30
N GLN A 93 7.92 -28.28 -5.19
CA GLN A 93 6.92 -29.29 -4.86
C GLN A 93 7.39 -30.13 -3.65
N ALA A 94 6.56 -30.21 -2.61
CA ALA A 94 6.79 -31.13 -1.50
C ALA A 94 6.74 -32.57 -2.04
N PRO A 95 7.64 -33.47 -1.61
CA PRO A 95 7.63 -34.85 -2.07
C PRO A 95 6.29 -35.49 -1.70
N ARG A 96 5.63 -36.12 -2.69
CA ARG A 96 4.38 -36.85 -2.50
C ARG A 96 4.65 -38.00 -1.52
N CYS A 97 4.18 -37.89 -0.29
CA CYS A 97 4.15 -39.03 0.62
C CYS A 97 3.27 -40.10 -0.03
N HIS A 98 3.89 -41.15 -0.57
CA HIS A 98 3.18 -42.35 -0.99
C HIS A 98 2.58 -42.99 0.26
N THR A 99 1.26 -42.90 0.41
CA THR A 99 0.50 -43.72 1.34
C THR A 99 0.56 -45.16 0.84
N GLY A 100 1.64 -45.85 1.19
CA GLY A 100 1.75 -47.29 1.08
C GLY A 100 0.82 -47.93 2.11
N THR A 101 -0.26 -48.51 1.64
CA THR A 101 -1.11 -49.43 2.39
C THR A 101 -0.27 -50.65 2.78
N TYR A 102 0.13 -50.77 4.05
CA TYR A 102 0.68 -52.01 4.58
C TYR A 102 -0.49 -52.99 4.79
N LEU A 103 -0.58 -53.99 3.91
CA LEU A 103 -1.32 -55.22 4.16
C LEU A 103 -0.52 -56.06 5.19
N LEU A 104 -1.11 -56.28 6.36
CA LEU A 104 -0.88 -57.45 7.21
C LEU A 104 -2.23 -58.15 7.40
#